data_AF-A0A8S1GY48-F1
#
_entry.id   AF-A0A8S1GY48-F1
#
_cell.length_a   1.000
_cell.length_b   1.000
_cell.length_c   1.000
_cell.angle_alpha   90.00
_cell.angle_beta   90.00
_cell.angle_gamma   90.00
#
_symmetry.space_group_name_H-M   'P 1'
#
loop_
_entity.id
_entity.type
_entity.pdbx_description
1 polymer ?
#
loop_
_entity_poly.entity_id
_entity_poly.type
_entity_poly.pdbx_seq_one_letter_code
_entity_poly.pdbx_strand_id
1 'polypeptide(L)'
;MRRFSVLLPYLLIVLLVSVHSRSLVTSKNKEKSCKAYKRAALHEVLDRICHLCHEMFSTKRPNMRADCRSNCFRNGHFRACIALFRPSLDSLFGSLQ
;
A
#
# COMPACT_ATOMS: atom_id res chain seq x y z
N MET A 1 7.54 -46.91 -18.36
CA MET A 1 7.89 -46.36 -17.02
C MET A 1 8.51 -44.95 -17.06
N ARG A 2 8.25 -44.09 -18.07
CA ARG A 2 8.81 -42.71 -18.15
C ARG A 2 7.81 -41.58 -17.91
N ARG A 3 6.51 -41.86 -18.00
CA ARG A 3 5.44 -40.85 -17.84
C ARG A 3 5.21 -40.46 -16.38
N PHE A 4 5.41 -41.39 -15.43
CA PHE A 4 5.29 -41.12 -13.98
C PHE A 4 6.38 -40.19 -13.45
N SER A 5 7.56 -40.18 -14.08
CA SER A 5 8.70 -39.36 -13.66
C SER A 5 8.48 -37.86 -13.88
N VAL A 6 7.54 -37.46 -14.75
CA VAL A 6 7.21 -36.05 -15.02
C VAL A 6 6.01 -35.60 -14.20
N LEU A 7 5.11 -36.52 -13.85
CA LEU A 7 3.94 -36.24 -13.01
C LEU A 7 4.34 -35.93 -11.56
N LEU A 8 5.33 -36.64 -11.01
CA LEU A 8 5.81 -36.43 -9.65
C LEU A 8 6.39 -35.01 -9.40
N PRO A 9 7.30 -34.46 -10.24
CA PRO A 9 7.78 -33.10 -10.06
C PRO A 9 6.70 -32.05 -10.36
N TYR A 10 5.79 -32.31 -11.31
CA TYR A 10 4.70 -31.40 -11.61
C TYR A 10 3.73 -31.24 -10.42
N LEU A 11 3.39 -32.36 -9.76
CA LEU A 11 2.54 -32.35 -8.58
C LEU A 11 3.19 -31.59 -7.41
N LEU A 12 4.51 -31.77 -7.20
CA LEU A 12 5.28 -31.02 -6.21
C LEU A 12 5.26 -29.52 -6.47
N ILE A 13 5.43 -29.08 -7.73
CA ILE A 13 5.36 -27.66 -8.10
C ILE A 13 3.97 -27.08 -7.80
N VAL A 14 2.89 -27.79 -8.16
CA VAL A 14 1.51 -27.34 -7.91
C VAL A 14 1.23 -27.19 -6.40
N LEU A 15 1.73 -28.13 -5.58
CA LEU A 15 1.59 -28.05 -4.12
C LEU A 15 2.37 -26.87 -3.53
N LEU A 16 3.61 -26.62 -3.97
CA LEU A 16 4.42 -25.49 -3.53
C LEU A 16 3.77 -24.13 -3.86
N VAL A 17 3.23 -23.98 -5.07
CA VAL A 17 2.52 -22.76 -5.49
C VAL A 17 1.24 -22.55 -4.68
N SER A 18 0.50 -23.62 -4.39
CA SER A 18 -0.76 -23.55 -3.61
C SER A 18 -0.54 -23.12 -2.16
N VAL A 19 0.61 -23.45 -1.57
CA VAL A 19 0.97 -23.07 -0.20
C VAL A 19 1.39 -21.58 -0.12
N HIS A 20 2.10 -21.06 -1.12
CA HIS A 20 2.50 -19.64 -1.15
C HIS A 20 1.31 -18.67 -1.26
N SER A 21 0.26 -19.06 -1.97
CA SER A 21 -0.91 -18.20 -2.22
C SER A 21 -1.75 -17.91 -0.98
N ARG A 22 -1.68 -18.73 0.08
CA ARG A 22 -2.50 -18.55 1.29
C ARG A 22 -2.00 -17.41 2.19
N SER A 23 -0.73 -17.01 2.07
CA SER A 23 -0.12 -16.01 2.96
C SER A 23 -0.63 -14.58 2.69
N LEU A 24 -1.06 -14.27 1.45
CA LEU A 24 -1.52 -12.93 1.05
C LEU A 24 -2.96 -12.60 1.49
N VAL A 25 -3.72 -13.55 2.04
CA VAL A 25 -5.18 -13.41 2.28
C VAL A 25 -5.52 -13.14 3.76
N THR A 26 -4.54 -12.91 4.64
CA THR A 26 -4.80 -12.68 6.08
C THR A 26 -4.97 -11.19 6.46
N SER A 27 -4.72 -10.25 5.53
CA SER A 27 -4.82 -8.81 5.83
C SER A 27 -6.21 -8.18 5.60
N LYS A 28 -7.25 -8.96 5.26
CA LYS A 28 -8.57 -8.39 4.94
C LYS A 28 -9.48 -8.07 6.14
N ASN A 29 -9.11 -8.44 7.37
CA ASN A 29 -10.05 -8.31 8.51
C ASN A 29 -9.95 -6.99 9.30
N LYS A 30 -8.82 -6.25 9.25
CA LYS A 30 -8.74 -4.88 9.80
C LYS A 30 -9.28 -3.79 8.86
N GLU A 31 -9.47 -4.13 7.58
CA GLU A 31 -9.88 -3.20 6.53
C GLU A 31 -11.40 -2.91 6.53
N LYS A 32 -12.21 -3.81 7.10
CA LYS A 32 -13.68 -3.78 6.99
C LYS A 32 -14.39 -2.61 7.70
N SER A 33 -13.73 -1.81 8.54
CA SER A 33 -14.36 -0.71 9.29
C SER A 33 -13.86 0.69 8.93
N CYS A 34 -12.96 0.83 7.96
CA CYS A 34 -12.42 2.14 7.64
C CYS A 34 -13.42 3.03 6.91
N LYS A 35 -13.71 4.22 7.45
CA LYS A 35 -14.54 5.22 6.77
C LYS A 35 -13.94 5.67 5.43
N ALA A 36 -12.62 5.65 5.29
CA ALA A 36 -11.93 5.99 4.05
C ALA A 36 -12.31 5.06 2.89
N TYR A 37 -12.44 3.74 3.13
CA TYR A 37 -12.82 2.77 2.11
C TYR A 37 -14.31 2.83 1.73
N LYS A 38 -15.17 3.48 2.53
CA LYS A 38 -16.59 3.65 2.20
C LYS A 38 -16.82 4.60 1.03
N ARG A 39 -15.87 5.48 0.72
CA ARG A 39 -15.93 6.40 -0.41
C ARG A 39 -14.76 6.10 -1.34
N ALA A 40 -15.02 5.44 -2.47
CA ALA A 40 -13.99 5.00 -3.41
C ALA A 40 -13.08 6.16 -3.85
N ALA A 41 -13.65 7.30 -4.23
CA ALA A 41 -12.88 8.49 -4.64
C ALA A 41 -11.98 9.04 -3.52
N LEU A 42 -12.46 9.04 -2.27
CA LEU A 42 -11.62 9.47 -1.14
C LEU A 42 -10.49 8.48 -0.92
N HIS A 43 -10.78 7.18 -0.93
CA HIS A 43 -9.76 6.16 -0.78
C HIS A 43 -8.67 6.30 -1.85
N GLU A 44 -9.04 6.46 -3.12
CA GLU A 44 -8.11 6.61 -4.23
C GLU A 44 -7.16 7.81 -4.04
N VAL A 45 -7.67 8.96 -3.62
CA VAL A 45 -6.84 10.15 -3.33
C VAL A 45 -5.86 9.86 -2.19
N LEU A 46 -6.33 9.29 -1.09
CA LEU A 46 -5.47 8.95 0.05
C LEU A 46 -4.41 7.91 -0.34
N ASP A 47 -4.78 6.97 -1.19
CA ASP A 47 -3.90 5.92 -1.73
C ASP A 47 -2.78 6.52 -2.58
N ARG A 48 -3.15 7.50 -3.42
CA ARG A 48 -2.23 8.23 -4.30
C ARG A 48 -1.24 9.08 -3.49
N ILE A 49 -1.69 9.77 -2.45
CA ILE A 49 -0.80 10.52 -1.54
C ILE A 49 0.25 9.59 -0.93
N CYS A 50 -0.16 8.42 -0.43
CA CYS A 50 0.76 7.44 0.13
C CYS A 50 1.76 6.89 -0.90
N HIS A 51 1.34 6.76 -2.16
CA HIS A 51 2.22 6.34 -3.24
C HIS A 51 3.30 7.39 -3.55
N LEU A 52 2.89 8.65 -3.75
CA LEU A 52 3.83 9.76 -3.99
C LEU A 52 4.81 9.93 -2.83
N CYS A 53 4.35 9.78 -1.60
CA CYS A 53 5.23 9.79 -0.43
C CYS A 53 6.29 8.70 -0.47
N HIS A 54 5.88 7.50 -0.85
CA HIS A 54 6.80 6.39 -0.96
C HIS A 54 7.83 6.65 -2.03
N GLU A 55 7.47 7.23 -3.18
CA GLU A 55 8.45 7.58 -4.21
C GLU A 55 9.48 8.59 -3.69
N MET A 56 9.04 9.67 -3.04
CA MET A 56 9.94 10.70 -2.49
C MET A 56 10.88 10.19 -1.40
N PHE A 57 10.41 9.28 -0.54
CA PHE A 57 11.19 8.80 0.62
C PHE A 57 11.62 7.35 0.53
N SER A 58 11.49 6.71 -0.65
CA SER A 58 11.74 5.28 -0.86
C SER A 58 13.12 4.84 -0.37
N THR A 59 14.13 5.67 -0.59
CA THR A 59 15.52 5.42 -0.15
C THR A 59 15.67 5.34 1.37
N LYS A 60 14.91 6.14 2.12
CA LYS A 60 15.01 6.21 3.60
C LYS A 60 13.97 5.34 4.29
N ARG A 61 12.80 5.14 3.66
CA ARG A 61 11.66 4.39 4.20
C ARG A 61 11.00 3.57 3.08
N PRO A 62 11.51 2.36 2.78
CA PRO A 62 10.98 1.52 1.71
C PRO A 62 9.53 1.10 1.96
N ASN A 63 9.11 0.95 3.22
CA ASN A 63 7.76 0.54 3.59
C ASN A 63 6.76 1.71 3.76
N MET A 64 7.15 2.94 3.38
CA MET A 64 6.35 4.14 3.61
C MET A 64 4.91 4.02 3.09
N ARG A 65 4.69 3.36 1.95
CA ARG A 65 3.35 3.17 1.37
C ARG A 65 2.43 2.38 2.30
N ALA A 66 2.94 1.31 2.89
CA ALA A 66 2.18 0.45 3.82
C ALA A 66 1.95 1.16 5.16
N ASP A 67 3.00 1.79 5.70
CA ASP A 67 2.93 2.55 6.95
C ASP A 67 1.94 3.72 6.85
N CYS A 68 1.90 4.38 5.69
CA CYS A 68 0.97 5.47 5.40
C CYS A 68 -0.50 5.02 5.40
N ARG A 69 -0.81 3.82 4.86
CA ARG A 69 -2.17 3.24 4.84
C ARG A 69 -2.59 2.66 6.19
N SER A 70 -1.66 2.43 7.10
CA SER A 70 -1.92 1.81 8.40
C SER A 70 -2.94 2.60 9.22
N ASN A 71 -3.65 1.90 10.11
CA ASN A 71 -4.62 2.50 11.03
C ASN A 71 -5.58 3.50 10.34
N CYS A 72 -6.11 3.15 9.17
CA CYS A 72 -7.07 4.01 8.46
C CYS A 72 -6.55 5.40 8.11
N PHE A 73 -5.28 5.52 7.72
CA PHE A 73 -4.62 6.81 7.47
C PHE A 73 -4.55 7.72 8.72
N ARG A 74 -4.92 7.21 9.91
CA ARG A 74 -4.85 7.92 11.20
C ARG A 74 -3.52 7.62 11.90
N ASN A 75 -2.43 7.95 11.23
CA ASN A 75 -1.07 7.72 11.72
C ASN A 75 -0.18 8.96 11.46
N GLY A 76 1.01 8.98 12.07
CA GLY A 76 1.97 10.06 11.91
C GLY A 76 2.56 10.14 10.49
N HIS A 77 2.70 9.00 9.80
CA HIS A 77 3.27 8.94 8.46
C HIS A 77 2.39 9.63 7.43
N PHE A 78 1.08 9.37 7.47
CA PHE A 78 0.10 10.04 6.61
C PHE A 78 0.05 11.55 6.89
N ARG A 79 0.05 11.95 8.17
CA ARG A 79 0.07 13.39 8.54
C ARG A 79 1.32 14.12 8.05
N ALA A 80 2.49 13.50 8.21
CA ALA A 80 3.74 14.04 7.69
C ALA A 80 3.71 14.12 6.16
N CYS A 81 3.15 13.10 5.51
CA CYS A 81 3.05 13.06 4.06
C CYS A 81 2.16 14.17 3.49
N ILE A 82 0.93 14.30 4.00
CA ILE A 82 -0.01 15.31 3.50
C ILE A 82 0.46 16.75 3.81
N ALA A 83 1.28 16.94 4.83
CA ALA A 83 1.88 18.23 5.15
C ALA A 83 2.79 18.75 4.02
N LEU A 84 3.38 17.87 3.21
CA LEU A 84 4.20 18.25 2.05
C LEU A 84 3.37 18.83 0.90
N PHE A 85 2.10 18.44 0.82
CA PHE A 85 1.16 18.92 -0.19
C PHE A 85 0.37 20.15 0.28
N ARG A 86 0.60 20.62 1.52
CA ARG A 86 0.01 21.88 1.97
C ARG A 86 0.79 23.02 1.33
N PRO A 87 0.11 24.00 0.69
CA PRO A 87 0.79 25.22 0.28
C PRO A 87 1.41 25.88 1.52
N SER A 88 2.68 26.27 1.43
CA SER A 88 3.27 27.14 2.43
C SER A 88 2.51 28.46 2.42
N LEU A 89 2.32 29.09 3.59
CA LEU A 89 1.74 30.44 3.63
C LEU A 89 2.56 31.42 2.77
N ASP A 90 3.86 31.16 2.60
CA ASP A 90 4.75 31.91 1.69
C ASP A 90 4.33 31.85 0.21
N SER A 91 3.76 30.74 -0.28
CA SER A 91 3.32 30.65 -1.68
C SER A 91 1.96 31.31 -1.95
N LEU A 92 1.17 31.56 -0.91
CA LEU A 92 -0.09 32.30 -0.98
C LEU A 92 0.12 33.82 -0.93
N PHE A 93 1.17 34.31 -0.27
CA PHE A 93 1.51 35.74 -0.23
C PHE A 93 2.41 36.20 -1.39
N GLY A 94 3.12 35.29 -2.08
CA GLY A 94 3.94 35.61 -3.25
C GLY A 94 3.17 35.92 -4.55
N SER A 95 1.83 35.84 -4.55
CA SER A 95 0.98 36.24 -5.69
C SER A 95 0.35 37.62 -5.54
N LEU A 96 0.70 38.36 -4.48
CA LEU A 96 0.14 39.66 -4.13
C LEU A 96 1.20 40.78 -4.15
N GLN A 97 2.18 40.67 -5.05
CA GLN A 97 3.15 41.72 -5.36
C GLN A 97 3.25 41.99 -6.85
#